data_AF-A0A8D5UH67-F1
#
_entry.id   AF-A0A8D5UH67-F1
#
_cell.length_a   1.000
_cell.length_b   1.000
_cell.length_c   1.000
_cell.angle_alpha   90.00
_cell.angle_beta   90.00
_cell.angle_gamma   90.00
#
_symmetry.space_group_name_H-M   'P 1'
#
loop_
_entity.id
_entity.type
_entity.pdbx_description
1 polymer ?
#
loop_
_entity_poly.entity_id
_entity_poly.type
_entity_poly.pdbx_seq_one_letter_code
_entity_poly.pdbx_strand_id
1 'polypeptide(L)'
;MKKIFFILTSCLMIVSFPIQMVYGNEKTGCKVLEQIFGTNAKAEKGVCKVEIPRNIPITYRGIKLSPETMELEFIATFEQITHGKTVVTGEFSLLESEVTPVLDTLRKGNLEISAIHNHWIYEKPRIIYLHFQGVGNMRNLAQTVKAAIQATQS
;
A
#
# COMPACT_ATOMS: atom_id res chain seq x y z
N MET A 1 -35.64 -16.93 63.77
CA MET A 1 -34.79 -17.87 63.00
C MET A 1 -34.58 -17.33 61.60
N LYS A 2 -33.32 -17.28 61.17
CA LYS A 2 -32.81 -16.69 59.91
C LYS A 2 -33.38 -17.39 58.67
N LYS A 3 -33.51 -16.67 57.53
CA LYS A 3 -32.78 -16.89 56.25
C LYS A 3 -33.49 -16.14 55.09
N ILE A 4 -32.94 -15.03 54.62
CA ILE A 4 -31.97 -14.87 53.49
C ILE A 4 -32.69 -14.72 52.14
N PHE A 5 -32.67 -13.48 51.63
CA PHE A 5 -32.90 -13.09 50.24
C PHE A 5 -31.81 -13.71 49.35
N PHE A 6 -32.20 -14.39 48.27
CA PHE A 6 -31.29 -14.68 47.15
C PHE A 6 -31.72 -13.86 45.94
N ILE A 7 -31.03 -12.75 45.73
CA ILE A 7 -30.92 -12.10 44.42
C ILE A 7 -29.79 -12.86 43.71
N LEU A 8 -30.11 -13.64 42.67
CA LEU A 8 -29.11 -14.18 41.77
C LEU A 8 -29.21 -13.43 40.45
N THR A 9 -28.31 -12.46 40.30
CA THR A 9 -28.00 -11.73 39.09
C THR A 9 -27.63 -12.70 37.97
N SER A 10 -28.43 -12.72 36.89
CA SER A 10 -28.08 -13.41 35.66
C SER A 10 -26.85 -12.73 35.03
N CYS A 11 -25.71 -13.39 35.11
CA CYS A 11 -24.46 -12.96 34.50
C CYS A 11 -24.61 -13.00 32.97
N LEU A 12 -24.77 -11.82 32.35
CA LEU A 12 -24.68 -11.67 30.90
C LEU A 12 -23.19 -11.83 30.54
N MET A 13 -22.77 -13.06 30.21
CA MET A 13 -21.46 -13.34 29.64
C MET A 13 -21.42 -12.71 28.24
N ILE A 14 -21.02 -11.43 28.16
CA ILE A 14 -20.58 -10.85 26.91
C ILE A 14 -19.29 -11.58 26.56
N VAL A 15 -19.40 -12.58 25.68
CA VAL A 15 -18.24 -13.23 25.08
C VAL A 15 -17.60 -12.19 24.17
N SER A 16 -16.77 -11.34 24.75
CA SER A 16 -15.84 -10.52 24.00
C SER A 16 -14.84 -11.48 23.36
N PHE A 17 -15.18 -12.03 22.20
CA PHE A 17 -14.16 -12.58 21.33
C PHE A 17 -13.24 -11.40 20.99
N PRO A 18 -11.98 -11.38 21.45
CA PRO A 18 -11.04 -10.43 20.88
C PRO A 18 -11.07 -10.69 19.37
N ILE A 19 -11.28 -9.65 18.57
CA ILE A 19 -10.99 -9.73 17.15
C ILE A 19 -9.50 -10.06 17.08
N GLN A 20 -9.20 -11.35 16.95
CA GLN A 20 -7.84 -11.82 16.77
C GLN A 20 -7.46 -11.31 15.38
N MET A 21 -6.77 -10.18 15.33
CA MET A 21 -6.12 -9.72 14.11
C MET A 21 -5.24 -10.88 13.65
N VAL A 22 -5.64 -11.53 12.56
CA VAL A 22 -4.88 -12.64 11.99
C VAL A 22 -3.69 -12.00 11.28
N TYR A 23 -2.63 -11.77 12.04
CA TYR A 23 -1.30 -11.56 11.47
C TYR A 23 -0.91 -12.87 10.79
N GLY A 24 -1.19 -13.01 9.49
CA GLY A 24 -0.53 -14.06 8.72
C GLY A 24 0.97 -13.87 8.85
N ASN A 25 1.73 -14.96 8.77
CA ASN A 25 3.16 -14.95 9.06
C ASN A 25 3.89 -13.85 8.27
N GLU A 26 4.10 -12.70 8.91
CA GLU A 26 4.56 -11.43 8.33
C GLU A 26 5.86 -11.65 7.55
N LYS A 27 6.75 -12.49 8.10
CA LYS A 27 8.01 -12.87 7.48
C LYS A 27 7.87 -13.66 6.18
N THR A 28 6.79 -14.40 5.98
CA THR A 28 6.55 -15.17 4.74
C THR A 28 5.87 -14.30 3.68
N GLY A 29 4.92 -13.45 4.09
CA GLY A 29 4.23 -12.52 3.20
C GLY A 29 5.18 -11.54 2.52
N CYS A 30 6.02 -10.85 3.31
CA CYS A 30 6.96 -9.88 2.77
C CYS A 30 7.98 -10.55 1.81
N LYS A 31 8.49 -11.74 2.13
CA LYS A 31 9.41 -12.48 1.24
C LYS A 31 8.82 -12.78 -0.13
N VAL A 32 7.51 -13.06 -0.22
CA VAL A 32 6.85 -13.24 -1.52
C VAL A 32 6.84 -11.94 -2.31
N LEU A 33 6.59 -10.81 -1.65
CA LEU A 33 6.66 -9.50 -2.30
C LEU A 33 8.08 -9.21 -2.79
N GLU A 34 9.10 -9.50 -1.99
CA GLU A 34 10.50 -9.32 -2.37
C GLU A 34 10.86 -10.09 -3.64
N GLN A 35 10.40 -11.34 -3.75
CA GLN A 35 10.58 -12.15 -4.96
C GLN A 35 9.85 -11.58 -6.18
N ILE A 36 8.65 -11.02 -5.99
CA ILE A 36 7.87 -10.44 -7.08
C ILE A 36 8.54 -9.15 -7.58
N PHE A 37 8.90 -8.25 -6.67
CA PHE A 37 9.43 -6.93 -7.03
C PHE A 37 10.95 -6.93 -7.28
N GLY A 38 11.68 -7.95 -6.82
CA GLY A 38 13.13 -7.99 -6.93
C GLY A 38 13.85 -6.98 -6.03
N THR A 39 13.21 -6.55 -4.95
CA THR A 39 13.75 -5.61 -3.95
C THR A 39 13.36 -6.05 -2.55
N ASN A 40 14.06 -5.59 -1.52
CA ASN A 40 13.70 -5.88 -0.14
C ASN A 40 12.41 -5.14 0.26
N ALA A 41 11.59 -5.77 1.11
CA ALA A 41 10.39 -5.17 1.67
C ALA A 41 10.65 -4.81 3.14
N LYS A 42 10.22 -3.62 3.54
CA LYS A 42 10.26 -3.20 4.95
C LYS A 42 9.04 -3.78 5.66
N ALA A 43 9.26 -4.62 6.67
CA ALA A 43 8.21 -5.24 7.46
C ALA A 43 8.08 -4.52 8.82
N GLU A 44 6.88 -4.02 9.14
CA GLU A 44 6.58 -3.47 10.46
C GLU A 44 5.11 -3.76 10.83
N LYS A 45 4.89 -4.35 12.01
CA LYS A 45 3.55 -4.53 12.63
C LYS A 45 2.52 -5.21 11.71
N GLY A 46 2.95 -6.19 10.92
CA GLY A 46 2.08 -6.93 10.00
C GLY A 46 1.88 -6.27 8.64
N VAL A 47 2.62 -5.19 8.37
CA VAL A 47 2.57 -4.43 7.12
C VAL A 47 3.88 -4.61 6.37
N CYS A 48 3.80 -4.94 5.09
CA CYS A 48 4.95 -5.02 4.19
C CYS A 48 4.94 -3.82 3.24
N LYS A 49 5.94 -2.94 3.33
CA LYS A 49 6.14 -1.83 2.39
C LYS A 49 7.21 -2.20 1.35
N VAL A 50 6.86 -2.05 0.08
CA VAL A 50 7.78 -2.07 -1.05
C VAL A 50 8.02 -0.62 -1.48
N GLU A 51 9.28 -0.26 -1.62
CA GLU A 51 9.72 1.10 -1.90
C GLU A 51 10.84 1.03 -2.94
N ILE A 52 10.62 1.61 -4.11
CA ILE A 52 11.56 1.56 -5.24
C ILE A 52 11.86 3.01 -5.66
N PRO A 53 13.06 3.53 -5.37
CA PRO A 53 13.45 4.88 -5.76
C PRO A 53 13.48 5.05 -7.28
N ARG A 54 13.07 6.24 -7.74
CA ARG A 54 13.12 6.65 -9.14
C ARG A 54 14.21 7.70 -9.33
N ASN A 55 15.12 7.46 -10.27
CA ASN A 55 16.16 8.42 -10.62
C ASN A 55 15.72 9.33 -11.78
N ILE A 56 14.83 10.29 -11.50
CA ILE A 56 14.39 11.29 -12.47
C ILE A 56 15.17 12.59 -12.22
N PRO A 57 15.89 13.15 -13.21
CA PRO A 57 16.52 14.45 -13.08
C PRO A 57 15.45 15.54 -12.91
N ILE A 58 15.40 16.16 -11.72
CA ILE A 58 14.37 17.12 -11.35
C ILE A 58 15.01 18.46 -10.98
N THR A 59 14.34 19.54 -11.36
CA THR A 59 14.72 20.91 -11.01
C THR A 59 13.53 21.67 -10.46
N TYR A 60 13.76 22.61 -9.55
CA TYR A 60 12.77 23.61 -9.13
C TYR A 60 13.33 24.99 -9.42
N ARG A 61 12.64 25.77 -10.28
CA ARG A 61 13.13 27.09 -10.74
C ARG A 61 14.58 27.06 -11.27
N GLY A 62 14.95 25.98 -11.96
CA GLY A 62 16.29 25.78 -12.53
C GLY A 62 17.34 25.25 -11.56
N ILE A 63 17.02 25.11 -10.27
CA ILE A 63 17.92 24.51 -9.27
C ILE A 63 17.70 23.00 -9.27
N LYS A 64 18.78 22.22 -9.46
CA LYS A 64 18.73 20.76 -9.39
C LYS A 64 18.41 20.30 -7.96
N LEU A 65 17.45 19.39 -7.83
CA LEU A 65 17.09 18.76 -6.56
C LEU A 65 17.47 17.27 -6.58
N SER A 66 17.55 16.68 -5.38
CA SER A 66 17.70 15.24 -5.25
C SER A 66 16.34 14.54 -5.42
N PRO A 67 16.30 13.31 -5.96
CA PRO A 67 15.06 12.53 -6.03
C PRO A 67 14.38 12.33 -4.67
N GLU A 68 15.15 12.20 -3.60
CA GLU A 68 14.64 12.01 -2.23
C GLU A 68 13.92 13.25 -1.72
N THR A 69 14.41 14.45 -2.05
CA THR A 69 13.75 15.72 -1.70
C THR A 69 12.35 15.83 -2.30
N MET A 70 12.16 15.19 -3.46
CA MET A 70 10.91 15.18 -4.22
C MET A 70 10.12 13.89 -4.00
N GLU A 71 10.57 12.97 -3.13
CA GLU A 71 9.90 11.69 -2.87
C GLU A 71 9.63 10.92 -4.18
N LEU A 72 10.64 10.85 -5.04
CA LEU A 72 10.51 10.17 -6.33
C LEU A 72 10.68 8.67 -6.14
N GLU A 73 9.56 7.98 -5.93
CA GLU A 73 9.50 6.55 -5.70
C GLU A 73 8.24 5.89 -6.27
N PHE A 74 8.29 4.56 -6.36
CA PHE A 74 7.12 3.70 -6.41
C PHE A 74 6.95 3.07 -5.02
N ILE A 75 5.82 3.36 -4.36
CA ILE A 75 5.46 2.75 -3.08
C ILE A 75 4.25 1.84 -3.27
N ALA A 76 4.31 0.67 -2.65
CA ALA A 76 3.13 -0.16 -2.38
C ALA A 76 3.23 -0.80 -1.00
N THR A 77 2.17 -0.66 -0.22
CA THR A 77 2.06 -1.15 1.15
C THR A 77 0.99 -2.22 1.22
N PHE A 78 1.32 -3.37 1.77
CA PHE A 78 0.45 -4.54 1.84
C PHE A 78 0.18 -4.91 3.29
N GLU A 79 -1.09 -4.99 3.66
CA GLU A 79 -1.54 -5.43 4.99
C GLU A 79 -2.51 -6.60 4.86
N GLN A 80 -2.19 -7.73 5.49
CA GLN A 80 -3.12 -8.85 5.54
C GLN A 80 -4.19 -8.59 6.60
N ILE A 81 -5.43 -8.36 6.14
CA ILE A 81 -6.56 -8.07 7.03
C ILE A 81 -7.30 -9.33 7.48
N THR A 82 -7.29 -10.39 6.65
CA THR A 82 -7.87 -11.70 6.98
C THR A 82 -7.14 -12.81 6.22
N HIS A 83 -7.42 -14.08 6.52
CA HIS A 83 -6.84 -15.19 5.77
C HIS A 83 -7.20 -15.09 4.26
N GLY A 84 -6.20 -14.93 3.41
CA GLY A 84 -6.38 -14.82 1.95
C GLY A 84 -6.83 -13.46 1.41
N LYS A 85 -7.07 -12.45 2.26
CA LYS A 85 -7.33 -11.07 1.82
C LYS A 85 -6.30 -10.09 2.37
N THR A 86 -5.80 -9.27 1.46
CA THR A 86 -4.81 -8.24 1.70
C THR A 86 -5.35 -6.93 1.17
N VAL A 87 -5.15 -5.85 1.93
CA VAL A 87 -5.30 -4.48 1.44
C VAL A 87 -3.96 -4.07 0.84
N VAL A 88 -4.00 -3.43 -0.32
CA VAL A 88 -2.86 -2.69 -0.86
C VAL A 88 -3.23 -1.21 -0.95
N THR A 89 -2.31 -0.34 -0.56
CA THR A 89 -2.32 1.09 -0.90
C THR A 89 -0.99 1.44 -1.54
N GLY A 90 -0.96 2.41 -2.44
CA GLY A 90 0.30 2.83 -3.04
C GLY A 90 0.26 4.23 -3.61
N GLU A 91 1.46 4.75 -3.84
CA GLU A 91 1.73 6.06 -4.42
C GLU A 91 2.86 5.90 -5.43
N PHE A 92 2.61 6.28 -6.67
CA PHE A 92 3.63 6.32 -7.71
C PHE A 92 3.90 7.78 -8.10
N SER A 93 5.15 8.20 -8.00
CA SER A 93 5.65 9.41 -8.67
C SER A 93 5.86 9.09 -10.15
N LEU A 94 5.25 9.87 -11.04
CA LEU A 94 5.17 9.60 -12.49
C LEU A 94 5.54 10.84 -13.31
N LEU A 95 6.10 10.62 -14.49
CA LEU A 95 6.09 11.62 -15.56
C LEU A 95 4.67 11.72 -16.14
N GLU A 96 4.31 12.88 -16.70
CA GLU A 96 2.98 13.10 -17.29
C GLU A 96 2.60 12.04 -18.33
N SER A 97 3.56 11.61 -19.16
CA SER A 97 3.37 10.59 -20.19
C SER A 97 3.09 9.19 -19.61
N GLU A 98 3.50 8.93 -18.38
CA GLU A 98 3.36 7.61 -17.73
C GLU A 98 2.01 7.44 -17.03
N VAL A 99 1.28 8.54 -16.77
CA VAL A 99 0.03 8.53 -15.99
C VAL A 99 -1.00 7.60 -16.61
N THR A 100 -1.28 7.72 -17.91
CA THR A 100 -2.34 6.94 -18.56
C THR A 100 -2.00 5.44 -18.64
N PRO A 101 -0.81 5.02 -19.11
CA PRO A 101 -0.43 3.60 -19.11
C PRO A 101 -0.48 2.93 -17.72
N VAL A 102 -0.02 3.64 -16.70
CA VAL A 102 -0.05 3.16 -15.30
C VAL A 102 -1.48 3.03 -14.81
N LEU A 103 -2.29 4.08 -14.98
CA LEU A 103 -3.70 4.11 -14.59
C LEU A 103 -4.50 2.99 -15.23
N ASP A 104 -4.33 2.76 -16.53
CA ASP A 104 -5.01 1.69 -17.26
C ASP A 104 -4.60 0.31 -16.72
N THR A 105 -3.31 0.13 -16.43
CA THR A 105 -2.79 -1.14 -15.90
C THR A 105 -3.33 -1.44 -14.50
N LEU A 106 -3.35 -0.44 -13.62
CA LEU A 106 -3.92 -0.57 -12.27
C LEU A 106 -5.42 -0.92 -12.33
N ARG A 107 -6.19 -0.22 -13.17
CA ARG A 107 -7.62 -0.46 -13.34
C ARG A 107 -7.93 -1.83 -13.94
N LYS A 108 -7.15 -2.30 -14.92
CA LYS A 108 -7.28 -3.66 -15.48
C LYS A 108 -7.07 -4.75 -14.44
N GLY A 109 -6.24 -4.50 -13.43
CA GLY A 109 -6.05 -5.39 -12.27
C GLY A 109 -7.02 -5.15 -11.12
N ASN A 110 -8.10 -4.39 -11.34
CA ASN A 110 -9.11 -4.04 -10.34
C ASN A 110 -8.57 -3.26 -9.12
N LEU A 111 -7.52 -2.45 -9.32
CA LEU A 111 -7.11 -1.44 -8.34
C LEU A 111 -7.84 -0.12 -8.61
N GLU A 112 -8.30 0.50 -7.54
CA GLU A 112 -8.99 1.79 -7.56
C GLU A 112 -7.97 2.91 -7.54
N ILE A 113 -8.19 3.95 -8.36
CA ILE A 113 -7.40 5.17 -8.29
C ILE A 113 -8.04 6.09 -7.25
N SER A 114 -7.32 6.40 -6.17
CA SER A 114 -7.81 7.23 -5.08
C SER A 114 -7.49 8.71 -5.24
N ALA A 115 -6.36 9.05 -5.89
CA ALA A 115 -5.99 10.43 -6.20
C ALA A 115 -5.00 10.52 -7.37
N ILE A 116 -5.01 11.67 -8.05
CA ILE A 116 -3.97 12.08 -9.01
C ILE A 116 -3.71 13.56 -8.76
N HIS A 117 -2.48 13.92 -8.41
CA HIS A 117 -2.12 15.31 -8.13
C HIS A 117 -0.61 15.56 -8.32
N ASN A 118 -0.15 16.75 -8.00
CA ASN A 118 1.26 17.13 -7.95
C ASN A 118 1.61 17.61 -6.53
N HIS A 119 2.86 17.43 -6.10
CA HIS A 119 3.34 17.96 -4.81
C HIS A 119 3.84 19.41 -4.93
N TRP A 120 4.52 19.74 -6.03
CA TRP A 120 5.20 21.03 -6.21
C TRP A 120 4.60 21.83 -7.37
N ILE A 121 4.97 23.11 -7.46
CA ILE A 121 4.67 23.99 -8.60
C ILE A 121 6.02 24.50 -9.12
N TYR A 122 6.18 24.65 -10.44
CA TYR A 122 7.40 25.12 -11.12
C TYR A 122 8.59 24.16 -11.09
N GLU A 123 8.36 22.90 -10.76
CA GLU A 123 9.29 21.82 -10.97
C GLU A 123 9.35 21.40 -12.45
N LYS A 124 10.51 20.90 -12.90
CA LYS A 124 10.72 20.36 -14.25
C LYS A 124 11.61 19.10 -14.21
N PRO A 125 11.19 17.98 -14.82
CA PRO A 125 9.89 17.78 -15.49
C PRO A 125 8.73 17.81 -14.49
N ARG A 126 7.50 17.93 -14.99
CA ARG A 126 6.30 17.87 -14.16
C ARG A 126 6.16 16.45 -13.60
N ILE A 127 6.01 16.34 -12.28
CA ILE A 127 5.81 15.07 -11.59
C ILE A 127 4.36 14.98 -11.12
N ILE A 128 3.73 13.85 -11.43
CA ILE A 128 2.37 13.51 -11.05
C ILE A 128 2.42 12.35 -10.06
N TYR A 129 1.74 12.48 -8.93
CA TYR A 129 1.60 11.46 -7.91
C TYR A 129 0.23 10.81 -8.08
N LEU A 130 0.26 9.52 -8.39
CA LEU A 130 -0.93 8.70 -8.57
C LEU A 130 -1.05 7.76 -7.37
N HIS A 131 -2.18 7.88 -6.67
CA HIS A 131 -2.52 7.05 -5.53
C HIS A 131 -3.51 5.98 -5.93
N PHE A 132 -3.34 4.78 -5.39
CA PHE A 132 -4.24 3.66 -5.64
C PHE A 132 -4.45 2.82 -4.39
N GLN A 133 -5.54 2.06 -4.41
CA GLN A 133 -5.89 1.12 -3.35
C GLN A 133 -6.61 -0.11 -3.91
N GLY A 134 -6.67 -1.17 -3.12
CA GLY A 134 -7.48 -2.34 -3.46
C GLY A 134 -7.44 -3.42 -2.39
N VAL A 135 -8.36 -4.37 -2.51
CA VAL A 135 -8.44 -5.53 -1.60
C VAL A 135 -8.51 -6.80 -2.43
N GLY A 136 -7.72 -7.81 -2.06
CA GLY A 136 -7.71 -9.07 -2.80
C GLY A 136 -6.61 -10.01 -2.37
N ASN A 137 -6.29 -10.96 -3.25
CA ASN A 137 -5.17 -11.85 -3.03
C ASN A 137 -3.84 -11.10 -3.18
N MET A 138 -2.97 -11.17 -2.16
CA MET A 138 -1.69 -10.47 -2.11
C MET A 138 -0.85 -10.64 -3.40
N ARG A 139 -0.75 -11.86 -3.95
CA ARG A 139 0.06 -12.13 -5.14
C ARG A 139 -0.52 -11.44 -6.37
N ASN A 140 -1.84 -11.49 -6.56
CA ASN A 140 -2.49 -10.85 -7.71
C ASN A 140 -2.37 -9.31 -7.63
N LEU A 141 -2.54 -8.74 -6.44
CA LEU A 141 -2.32 -7.32 -6.19
C LEU A 141 -0.88 -6.94 -6.51
N ALA A 142 0.11 -7.67 -5.98
CA ALA A 142 1.52 -7.42 -6.22
C ALA A 142 1.91 -7.53 -7.70
N GLN A 143 1.37 -8.51 -8.43
CA GLN A 143 1.60 -8.62 -9.88
C GLN A 143 1.02 -7.44 -10.66
N THR A 144 -0.17 -6.95 -10.27
CA THR A 144 -0.77 -5.76 -10.89
C THR A 144 0.10 -4.52 -10.64
N VAL A 145 0.55 -4.31 -9.40
CA VAL A 145 1.46 -3.22 -9.04
C VAL A 145 2.77 -3.31 -9.83
N LYS A 146 3.36 -4.51 -9.93
CA LYS A 146 4.57 -4.72 -10.73
C LYS A 146 4.36 -4.39 -12.21
N ALA A 147 3.24 -4.82 -12.80
CA ALA A 147 2.91 -4.50 -14.18
C ALA A 147 2.73 -2.97 -14.38
N ALA A 148 2.13 -2.29 -13.40
CA ALA A 148 1.99 -0.84 -13.44
C ALA A 148 3.35 -0.13 -13.39
N ILE A 149 4.30 -0.61 -12.58
CA ILE A 149 5.69 -0.11 -12.60
C ILE A 149 6.33 -0.31 -13.99
N GLN A 150 6.15 -1.48 -14.60
CA GLN A 150 6.68 -1.77 -15.93
C GLN A 150 6.06 -0.89 -17.03
N ALA A 151 4.81 -0.46 -16.88
CA ALA A 151 4.14 0.44 -17.81
C ALA A 151 4.78 1.84 -17.88
N THR A 152 5.63 2.21 -16.92
CA THR A 152 6.42 3.46 -16.97
C THR A 152 7.57 3.42 -17.98
N GLN A 153 7.95 2.23 -18.46
CA GLN A 153 9.06 2.00 -19.38
C GLN A 153 8.61 1.93 -20.86
N SER A 154 7.35 2.31 -21.14
CA SER A 154 6.71 2.23 -22.47
C SER A 154 7.05 3.42 -23.36
#